data_AF-A0A962FV77-F1
#
_entry.id   AF-A0A962FV77-F1
#
_cell.length_a   1.000
_cell.length_b   1.000
_cell.length_c   1.000
_cell.angle_alpha   90.00
_cell.angle_beta   90.00
_cell.angle_gamma   90.00
#
_symmetry.space_group_name_H-M   'P 1'
#
loop_
_entity.id
_entity.type
_entity.pdbx_description
1 polymer ?
#
loop_
_entity_poly.entity_id
_entity_poly.type
_entity_poly.pdbx_seq_one_letter_code
_entity_poly.pdbx_strand_id
1 'polypeptide(L)'
;MKQTIFLLFFLLALVILYAGYSLVAFEPDQPYEFTFQEPVLPPEMVEEQRRLAQSVLTPEEQNRRDSALQIIQNAIDSYQNYETTMPAQASSSLSVLNTYFLSGQLPTHFLTMLDQGNGRRSYGALKFSSEGVVAAEASKKNISCRHEQSGTETLIGSEDDNVIECDSLNRGIGNGDRLILGGPGDDKITDTFGNRIVNGGSGDDTIALGPGRSIIILEDGWGRDQLTVDCVGSVVSAIQVPIDYPGLWNEKTMNFIVLSPRLDPKDLYMEGLTLKSKVSDDQLSMSENCFTIVPSLDGSDAVKDGGNTDAEAAPAAQ
;
A
#
# COMPACT_ATOMS: atom_id res chain seq x y z
N MET A 1 56.42 80.21 -9.37
CA MET A 1 56.44 79.32 -10.55
C MET A 1 57.62 78.36 -10.59
N LYS A 2 58.89 78.79 -10.42
CA LYS A 2 60.04 77.86 -10.47
C LYS A 2 60.05 76.78 -9.37
N GLN A 3 59.66 77.13 -8.13
CA GLN A 3 59.63 76.15 -7.02
C GLN A 3 58.51 75.11 -7.16
N THR A 4 57.34 75.48 -7.67
CA THR A 4 56.21 74.54 -7.87
C THR A 4 56.49 73.54 -8.99
N ILE A 5 57.20 73.96 -10.06
CA ILE A 5 57.62 73.06 -11.14
C ILE A 5 58.65 72.04 -10.63
N PHE A 6 59.62 72.49 -9.82
CA PHE A 6 60.63 71.58 -9.24
C PHE A 6 60.00 70.55 -8.30
N LEU A 7 59.02 70.98 -7.49
CA LEU A 7 58.28 70.09 -6.59
C LEU A 7 57.47 69.03 -7.38
N LEU A 8 56.89 69.42 -8.53
CA LEU A 8 56.12 68.50 -9.37
C LEU A 8 57.01 67.47 -10.07
N PHE A 9 58.20 67.87 -10.56
CA PHE A 9 59.18 66.92 -11.09
C PHE A 9 59.72 65.97 -10.03
N PHE A 10 59.94 66.46 -8.81
CA PHE A 10 60.37 65.62 -7.70
C PHE A 10 59.31 64.59 -7.31
N LEU A 11 58.04 65.00 -7.28
CA LEU A 11 56.92 64.09 -6.98
C LEU A 11 56.73 63.03 -8.08
N LEU A 12 56.87 63.42 -9.35
CA LEU A 12 56.83 62.48 -10.47
C LEU A 12 57.98 61.46 -10.40
N ALA A 13 59.19 61.91 -10.05
CA ALA A 13 60.33 61.04 -9.87
C ALA A 13 60.11 60.03 -8.73
N LEU A 14 59.51 60.45 -7.62
CA LEU A 14 59.15 59.55 -6.51
C LEU A 14 58.10 58.50 -6.90
N VAL A 15 57.08 58.89 -7.68
CA VAL A 15 56.07 57.95 -8.17
C VAL A 15 56.69 56.89 -9.09
N ILE A 16 57.59 57.30 -9.99
CA ILE A 16 58.30 56.37 -10.88
C ILE A 16 59.19 55.42 -10.08
N LEU A 17 59.90 55.93 -9.08
CA LEU A 17 60.73 55.13 -8.18
C LEU A 17 59.91 54.11 -7.39
N TYR A 18 58.75 54.52 -6.86
CA TYR A 18 57.85 53.64 -6.13
C TYR A 18 57.23 52.57 -7.04
N ALA A 19 56.78 52.94 -8.24
CA ALA A 19 56.25 51.99 -9.21
C ALA A 19 57.31 50.95 -9.62
N GLY A 20 58.54 51.41 -9.88
CA GLY A 20 59.68 50.53 -10.15
C GLY A 20 59.98 49.57 -9.00
N TYR A 21 59.97 50.05 -7.76
CA TYR A 21 60.13 49.21 -6.57
C TYR A 21 59.01 48.16 -6.45
N SER A 22 57.74 48.56 -6.66
CA SER A 22 56.61 47.63 -6.57
C SER A 22 56.63 46.53 -7.63
N LEU A 23 57.17 46.81 -8.82
CA LEU A 23 57.33 45.82 -9.88
C LEU A 23 58.45 44.83 -9.59
N VAL A 24 59.55 45.27 -8.95
CA VAL A 24 60.66 44.38 -8.56
C VAL A 24 60.32 43.56 -7.32
N ALA A 25 59.51 44.11 -6.40
CA ALA A 25 59.11 43.45 -5.16
C ALA A 25 57.84 42.59 -5.29
N PHE A 26 57.29 42.40 -6.50
CA PHE A 26 56.12 41.56 -6.72
C PHE A 26 56.51 40.08 -6.77
N GLU A 27 56.18 39.34 -5.71
CA GLU A 27 56.18 37.88 -5.72
C GLU A 27 54.74 37.38 -5.92
N PRO A 28 54.43 36.57 -6.95
CA PRO A 28 53.10 36.01 -7.12
C PRO A 28 52.83 34.98 -6.02
N ASP A 29 51.62 35.00 -5.45
CA ASP A 29 51.20 34.00 -4.47
C ASP A 29 51.31 32.59 -5.08
N GLN A 30 52.08 31.71 -4.42
CA GLN A 30 52.17 30.30 -4.78
C GLN A 30 50.80 29.65 -4.49
N PRO A 31 50.24 28.86 -5.42
CA PRO A 31 48.96 28.19 -5.18
C PRO A 31 49.13 27.18 -4.03
N TYR A 32 48.36 27.35 -2.96
CA TYR A 32 48.32 26.39 -1.87
C TYR A 32 47.65 25.10 -2.36
N GLU A 33 48.34 23.96 -2.26
CA GLU A 33 47.76 22.66 -2.62
C GLU A 33 46.79 22.21 -1.51
N PHE A 34 45.50 22.23 -1.82
CA PHE A 34 44.46 21.80 -0.90
C PHE A 34 44.50 20.26 -0.80
N THR A 35 45.12 19.72 0.24
CA THR A 35 45.06 18.28 0.54
C THR A 35 43.82 18.01 1.38
N PHE A 36 42.78 17.46 0.76
CA PHE A 36 41.62 16.95 1.47
C PHE A 36 42.05 15.73 2.29
N GLN A 37 42.23 15.93 3.60
CA GLN A 37 42.35 14.85 4.56
C GLN A 37 40.92 14.34 4.80
N GLU A 38 40.58 13.22 4.16
CA GLU A 38 39.27 12.60 4.34
C GLU A 38 39.06 12.31 5.84
N PRO A 39 37.98 12.80 6.46
CA PRO A 39 37.76 12.61 7.89
C PRO A 39 37.62 11.11 8.17
N VAL A 40 38.63 10.53 8.82
CA VAL A 40 38.57 9.14 9.26
C VAL A 40 37.62 9.06 10.43
N LEU A 41 36.57 8.24 10.28
CA LEU A 41 35.58 8.03 11.32
C LEU A 41 36.29 7.61 12.64
N PRO A 42 35.97 8.24 13.79
CA PRO A 42 36.61 7.89 15.05
C PRO A 42 36.53 6.38 15.33
N PRO A 43 37.57 5.74 15.88
CA PRO A 43 37.58 4.30 16.13
C PRO A 43 36.41 3.81 16.98
N GLU A 44 35.93 4.65 17.90
CA GLU A 44 34.76 4.40 18.74
C GLU A 44 33.46 4.33 17.91
N MET A 45 33.27 5.21 16.94
CA MET A 45 32.11 5.17 16.03
C MET A 45 32.17 3.98 15.08
N VAL A 46 33.37 3.56 14.65
CA VAL A 46 33.56 2.35 13.85
C VAL A 46 33.20 1.11 14.66
N GLU A 47 33.58 1.08 15.95
CA GLU A 47 33.28 -0.04 16.84
C GLU A 47 31.80 -0.05 17.26
N GLU A 48 31.17 1.11 17.45
CA GLU A 48 29.74 1.23 17.67
C GLU A 48 28.94 0.82 16.42
N GLN A 49 29.37 1.25 15.23
CA GLN A 49 28.80 0.76 13.97
C GLN A 49 28.98 -0.75 13.81
N ARG A 50 30.13 -1.31 14.20
CA ARG A 50 30.32 -2.77 14.24
C ARG A 50 29.40 -3.43 15.24
N ARG A 51 29.22 -2.89 16.45
CA ARG A 51 28.29 -3.44 17.45
C ARG A 51 26.84 -3.40 16.97
N LEU A 52 26.43 -2.29 16.34
CA LEU A 52 25.09 -2.13 15.75
C LEU A 52 24.89 -3.09 14.56
N ALA A 53 25.91 -3.28 13.73
CA ALA A 53 25.93 -4.26 12.65
C ALA A 53 26.04 -5.72 13.14
N GLN A 54 26.51 -5.94 14.37
CA GLN A 54 26.67 -7.24 15.03
C GLN A 54 25.46 -7.65 15.89
N SER A 55 24.25 -7.18 15.58
CA SER A 55 23.06 -7.98 15.93
C SER A 55 22.99 -9.22 15.03
N VAL A 56 24.04 -10.05 15.08
CA VAL A 56 24.10 -11.33 14.38
C VAL A 56 23.07 -12.21 15.06
N LEU A 57 21.90 -12.33 14.44
CA LEU A 57 20.87 -13.29 14.82
C LEU A 57 21.55 -14.63 15.12
N THR A 58 21.14 -15.27 16.21
CA THR A 58 21.56 -16.64 16.52
C THR A 58 21.24 -17.57 15.35
N PRO A 59 21.94 -18.70 15.17
CA PRO A 59 21.63 -19.64 14.10
C PRO A 59 20.15 -20.07 14.07
N GLU A 60 19.51 -20.17 15.24
CA GLU A 60 18.07 -20.45 15.33
C GLU A 60 17.22 -19.28 14.79
N GLU A 61 17.54 -18.05 15.17
CA GLU A 61 16.85 -16.85 14.67
C GLU A 61 17.07 -16.64 13.17
N GLN A 62 18.26 -16.95 12.64
CA GLN A 62 18.53 -16.95 11.20
C GLN A 62 17.65 -17.96 10.48
N ASN A 63 17.59 -19.21 10.97
CA ASN A 63 16.73 -20.24 10.39
C ASN A 63 15.25 -19.84 10.43
N ARG A 64 14.78 -19.20 11.51
CA ARG A 64 13.42 -18.68 11.63
C ARG A 64 13.15 -17.57 10.61
N ARG A 65 14.06 -16.60 10.50
CA ARG A 65 13.97 -15.51 9.51
C ARG A 65 13.94 -16.08 8.09
N ASP A 66 14.86 -16.96 7.75
CA ASP A 66 14.99 -17.51 6.40
C ASP A 66 13.78 -18.38 6.04
N SER A 67 13.22 -19.11 7.01
CA SER A 67 11.96 -19.85 6.82
C SER A 67 10.77 -18.91 6.57
N ALA A 68 10.67 -17.81 7.33
CA ALA A 68 9.63 -16.80 7.12
C ALA A 68 9.75 -16.11 5.75
N LEU A 69 10.98 -15.77 5.34
CA LEU A 69 11.25 -15.20 4.02
C LEU A 69 10.85 -16.16 2.90
N GLN A 70 11.15 -17.46 3.05
CA GLN A 70 10.74 -18.46 2.06
C GLN A 70 9.21 -18.57 1.95
N ILE A 71 8.49 -18.56 3.07
CA ILE A 71 7.02 -18.58 3.10
C ILE A 71 6.45 -17.36 2.37
N ILE A 72 7.00 -16.17 2.64
CA ILE A 72 6.61 -14.92 1.98
C ILE A 72 6.89 -14.99 0.47
N GLN A 73 8.09 -15.42 0.07
CA GLN A 73 8.48 -15.48 -1.33
C GLN A 73 7.57 -16.44 -2.12
N ASN A 74 7.26 -17.61 -1.57
CA ASN A 74 6.36 -18.57 -2.21
C ASN A 74 4.96 -17.98 -2.47
N ALA A 75 4.46 -17.16 -1.54
CA ALA A 75 3.18 -16.48 -1.71
C ALA A 75 3.25 -15.44 -2.84
N ILE A 76 4.30 -14.60 -2.84
CA ILE A 76 4.51 -13.59 -3.89
C ILE A 76 4.64 -14.24 -5.27
N ASP A 77 5.43 -15.32 -5.38
CA ASP A 77 5.59 -16.08 -6.62
C ASP A 77 4.25 -16.63 -7.12
N SER A 78 3.41 -17.12 -6.21
CA SER A 78 2.07 -17.59 -6.53
C SER A 78 1.19 -16.45 -7.06
N TYR A 79 1.25 -15.27 -6.45
CA TYR A 79 0.44 -14.12 -6.86
C TYR A 79 0.83 -13.57 -8.24
N GLN A 80 2.14 -13.53 -8.53
CA GLN A 80 2.65 -13.18 -9.86
C GLN A 80 2.25 -14.24 -10.89
N ASN A 81 2.29 -15.52 -10.53
CA ASN A 81 1.83 -16.59 -11.42
C ASN A 81 0.31 -16.47 -11.72
N TYR A 82 -0.51 -16.10 -10.73
CA TYR A 82 -1.93 -15.84 -10.97
C TYR A 82 -2.15 -14.68 -11.94
N GLU A 83 -1.44 -13.56 -11.77
CA GLU A 83 -1.53 -12.41 -12.69
C GLU A 83 -1.26 -12.81 -14.15
N THR A 84 -0.26 -13.65 -14.40
CA THR A 84 0.14 -14.06 -15.76
C THR A 84 -0.78 -15.10 -16.42
N THR A 85 -1.53 -15.85 -15.62
CA THR A 85 -2.36 -16.97 -16.11
C THR A 85 -3.84 -16.63 -16.21
N MET A 86 -4.27 -15.51 -15.61
CA MET A 86 -5.66 -15.06 -15.59
C MET A 86 -6.03 -14.23 -16.83
N PRO A 87 -7.33 -14.13 -17.18
CA PRO A 87 -7.81 -13.23 -18.23
C PRO A 87 -7.42 -11.77 -17.98
N ALA A 88 -7.37 -10.95 -19.04
CA ALA A 88 -6.87 -9.57 -18.98
C ALA A 88 -7.49 -8.70 -17.88
N GLN A 89 -8.82 -8.74 -17.72
CA GLN A 89 -9.52 -7.95 -16.68
C GLN A 89 -9.11 -8.39 -15.26
N ALA A 90 -9.02 -9.70 -15.01
CA ALA A 90 -8.53 -10.25 -13.75
C ALA A 90 -7.05 -9.96 -13.52
N SER A 91 -6.23 -10.08 -14.56
CA SER A 91 -4.81 -9.75 -14.53
C SER A 91 -4.58 -8.30 -14.10
N SER A 92 -5.37 -7.35 -14.62
CA SER A 92 -5.30 -5.92 -14.22
C SER A 92 -5.53 -5.73 -12.71
N SER A 93 -6.62 -6.28 -12.17
CA SER A 93 -6.92 -6.15 -10.74
C SER A 93 -5.91 -6.89 -9.85
N LEU A 94 -5.38 -8.04 -10.30
CA LEU A 94 -4.32 -8.75 -9.59
C LEU A 94 -2.99 -8.00 -9.64
N SER A 95 -2.69 -7.26 -10.71
CA SER A 95 -1.50 -6.42 -10.83
C SER A 95 -1.50 -5.29 -9.78
N VAL A 96 -2.68 -4.70 -9.54
CA VAL A 96 -2.87 -3.74 -8.44
C VAL A 96 -2.48 -4.39 -7.11
N LEU A 97 -3.05 -5.54 -6.77
CA LEU A 97 -2.73 -6.23 -5.52
C LEU A 97 -1.26 -6.64 -5.41
N ASN A 98 -0.66 -7.13 -6.50
CA ASN A 98 0.77 -7.50 -6.54
C ASN A 98 1.67 -6.31 -6.19
N THR A 99 1.32 -5.11 -6.65
CA THR A 99 2.02 -3.87 -6.26
C THR A 99 1.99 -3.63 -4.75
N TYR A 100 0.85 -3.89 -4.09
CA TYR A 100 0.71 -3.75 -2.63
C TYR A 100 1.39 -4.87 -1.83
N PHE A 101 1.45 -6.09 -2.38
CA PHE A 101 2.21 -7.18 -1.76
C PHE A 101 3.72 -6.93 -1.82
N LEU A 102 4.22 -6.49 -2.97
CA LEU A 102 5.64 -6.21 -3.17
C LEU A 102 6.15 -5.02 -2.35
N SER A 103 5.28 -4.02 -2.10
CA SER A 103 5.59 -2.88 -1.24
C SER A 103 5.44 -3.16 0.26
N GLY A 104 4.82 -4.29 0.63
CA GLY A 104 4.52 -4.64 2.01
C GLY A 104 3.37 -3.85 2.64
N GLN A 105 2.60 -3.10 1.86
CA GLN A 105 1.39 -2.41 2.33
C GLN A 105 0.20 -3.35 2.54
N LEU A 106 0.15 -4.47 1.79
CA LEU A 106 -0.75 -5.58 2.09
C LEU A 106 0.02 -6.77 2.66
N PRO A 107 -0.57 -7.53 3.60
CA PRO A 107 0.03 -8.76 4.06
C PRO A 107 0.06 -9.80 2.94
N THR A 108 1.11 -10.61 2.90
CA THR A 108 1.18 -11.74 1.96
C THR A 108 0.37 -12.95 2.42
N HIS A 109 -0.02 -13.00 3.69
CA HIS A 109 -0.84 -14.05 4.26
C HIS A 109 -2.02 -13.44 4.98
N PHE A 110 -3.21 -13.92 4.68
CA PHE A 110 -4.43 -13.35 5.21
C PHE A 110 -5.02 -14.25 6.29
N LEU A 111 -5.54 -13.63 7.35
CA LEU A 111 -6.24 -14.34 8.40
C LEU A 111 -7.61 -14.81 7.90
N THR A 112 -8.01 -15.98 8.37
CA THR A 112 -9.38 -16.49 8.24
C THR A 112 -10.27 -15.86 9.29
N MET A 113 -11.58 -16.10 9.19
CA MET A 113 -12.50 -15.89 10.31
C MET A 113 -12.05 -16.65 11.55
N LEU A 114 -12.48 -16.15 12.71
CA LEU A 114 -12.22 -16.76 14.01
C LEU A 114 -12.88 -18.14 14.10
N ASP A 115 -12.08 -19.17 14.33
CA ASP A 115 -12.60 -20.49 14.68
C ASP A 115 -13.21 -20.43 16.08
N GLN A 116 -14.53 -20.64 16.15
CA GLN A 116 -15.29 -20.57 17.40
C GLN A 116 -14.94 -21.73 18.36
N GLY A 117 -14.36 -22.82 17.87
CA GLY A 117 -14.01 -23.99 18.68
C GLY A 117 -12.74 -23.80 19.52
N ASN A 118 -11.76 -23.05 19.02
CA ASN A 118 -10.48 -22.83 19.71
C ASN A 118 -10.15 -21.34 19.95
N GLY A 119 -10.95 -20.40 19.43
CA GLY A 119 -10.74 -18.96 19.60
C GLY A 119 -9.50 -18.43 18.89
N ARG A 120 -8.97 -19.15 17.89
CA ARG A 120 -7.81 -18.76 17.09
C ARG A 120 -8.19 -18.60 15.62
N ARG A 121 -7.39 -17.84 14.88
CA ARG A 121 -7.51 -17.73 13.42
C ARG A 121 -6.50 -18.66 12.76
N SER A 122 -6.80 -19.10 11.55
CA SER A 122 -5.80 -19.65 10.64
C SER A 122 -5.34 -18.55 9.69
N TYR A 123 -4.26 -18.79 8.97
CA TYR A 123 -3.79 -17.90 7.92
C TYR A 123 -3.44 -18.68 6.66
N GLY A 124 -3.45 -18.00 5.52
CA GLY A 124 -3.01 -18.57 4.26
C GLY A 124 -2.77 -17.48 3.22
N ALA A 125 -1.96 -17.81 2.22
CA ALA A 125 -1.87 -17.00 1.02
C ALA A 125 -3.21 -17.01 0.26
N LEU A 126 -3.41 -16.02 -0.59
CA LEU A 126 -4.52 -16.01 -1.53
C LEU A 126 -4.42 -17.21 -2.47
N LYS A 127 -5.56 -17.78 -2.81
CA LYS A 127 -5.64 -18.97 -3.67
C LYS A 127 -6.61 -18.71 -4.80
N PHE A 128 -6.10 -18.81 -6.03
CA PHE A 128 -6.91 -18.71 -7.24
C PHE A 128 -6.64 -19.88 -8.18
N SER A 129 -7.52 -20.05 -9.16
CA SER A 129 -7.34 -20.99 -10.27
C SER A 129 -7.80 -20.36 -11.58
N SER A 130 -6.98 -20.49 -12.62
CA SER A 130 -7.36 -20.11 -13.99
C SER A 130 -8.35 -21.10 -14.63
N GLU A 131 -8.60 -22.25 -13.99
CA GLU A 131 -9.54 -23.27 -14.47
C GLU A 131 -11.00 -22.95 -14.09
N GLY A 132 -11.20 -22.08 -13.09
CA GLY A 132 -12.51 -21.71 -12.52
C GLY A 132 -13.10 -20.40 -13.06
N VAL A 133 -12.74 -19.98 -14.27
CA VAL A 133 -13.21 -18.71 -14.86
C VAL A 133 -14.61 -18.86 -15.44
N VAL A 134 -15.52 -17.98 -15.01
CA VAL A 134 -16.87 -17.79 -15.56
C VAL A 134 -17.01 -16.33 -15.97
N ALA A 135 -17.21 -16.08 -17.27
CA ALA A 135 -17.43 -14.74 -17.79
C ALA A 135 -18.89 -14.54 -18.23
N ALA A 136 -19.42 -13.33 -18.11
CA ALA A 136 -20.69 -12.94 -18.73
C ALA A 136 -20.58 -13.00 -20.25
N GLU A 137 -21.70 -13.29 -20.90
CA GLU A 137 -21.82 -13.27 -22.35
C GLU A 137 -22.88 -12.24 -22.76
N ALA A 138 -22.80 -11.70 -23.98
CA ALA A 138 -23.71 -10.65 -24.48
C ALA A 138 -25.21 -10.98 -24.37
N SER A 139 -25.57 -12.27 -24.29
CA SER A 139 -26.96 -12.73 -24.14
C SER A 139 -27.34 -13.20 -22.72
N LYS A 140 -26.37 -13.28 -21.81
CA LYS A 140 -26.55 -13.76 -20.43
C LYS A 140 -25.67 -12.94 -19.48
N LYS A 141 -26.28 -11.89 -18.93
CA LYS A 141 -25.68 -10.95 -17.96
C LYS A 141 -25.72 -11.47 -16.51
N ASN A 142 -26.50 -12.52 -16.27
CA ASN A 142 -26.58 -13.16 -14.96
C ASN A 142 -25.49 -14.23 -14.84
N ILE A 143 -24.53 -13.98 -13.97
CA ILE A 143 -23.45 -14.90 -13.62
C ILE A 143 -23.81 -15.53 -12.28
N SER A 144 -23.67 -16.85 -12.20
CA SER A 144 -23.84 -17.56 -10.92
C SER A 144 -22.63 -18.44 -10.65
N CYS A 145 -22.26 -18.49 -9.37
CA CYS A 145 -21.20 -19.37 -8.89
C CYS A 145 -21.49 -20.86 -9.17
N ARG A 146 -20.44 -21.66 -9.38
CA ARG A 146 -20.49 -23.11 -9.52
C ARG A 146 -20.24 -23.75 -8.14
N HIS A 147 -21.27 -24.35 -7.56
CA HIS A 147 -21.19 -24.95 -6.23
C HIS A 147 -20.29 -26.20 -6.11
N GLU A 148 -19.72 -26.71 -7.22
CA GLU A 148 -19.11 -28.04 -7.27
C GLU A 148 -17.57 -28.08 -7.25
N GLN A 149 -16.84 -26.95 -7.23
CA GLN A 149 -15.37 -26.98 -7.37
C GLN A 149 -14.61 -26.10 -6.37
N SER A 150 -13.72 -26.75 -5.61
CA SER A 150 -12.45 -26.29 -5.01
C SER A 150 -12.36 -24.96 -4.21
N GLY A 151 -13.43 -24.18 -4.07
CA GLY A 151 -13.42 -22.93 -3.34
C GLY A 151 -12.76 -21.74 -4.06
N THR A 152 -12.15 -21.93 -5.24
CA THR A 152 -11.61 -20.83 -6.07
C THR A 152 -12.44 -20.65 -7.33
N GLU A 153 -12.92 -19.43 -7.57
CA GLU A 153 -13.70 -19.08 -8.76
C GLU A 153 -13.37 -17.67 -9.20
N THR A 154 -13.32 -17.44 -10.51
CA THR A 154 -13.14 -16.11 -11.08
C THR A 154 -14.38 -15.76 -11.89
N LEU A 155 -15.11 -14.74 -11.47
CA LEU A 155 -16.32 -14.25 -12.10
C LEU A 155 -16.02 -12.91 -12.77
N ILE A 156 -16.32 -12.80 -14.05
CA ILE A 156 -15.97 -11.63 -14.85
C ILE A 156 -17.23 -11.15 -15.58
N GLY A 157 -17.72 -9.97 -15.29
CA GLY A 157 -18.79 -9.36 -16.04
C GLY A 157 -18.37 -8.85 -17.42
N SER A 158 -19.32 -8.24 -18.11
CA SER A 158 -19.22 -7.66 -19.45
C SER A 158 -19.13 -6.14 -19.35
N GLU A 159 -19.29 -5.43 -20.47
CA GLU A 159 -19.35 -3.96 -20.52
C GLU A 159 -20.76 -3.39 -20.21
N ASP A 160 -21.64 -4.24 -19.71
CA ASP A 160 -23.06 -3.99 -19.50
C ASP A 160 -23.40 -4.34 -18.05
N ASP A 161 -24.46 -3.73 -17.49
CA ASP A 161 -25.00 -4.07 -16.17
C ASP A 161 -25.16 -5.59 -15.97
N ASN A 162 -24.49 -6.12 -14.97
CA ASN A 162 -24.48 -7.54 -14.65
C ASN A 162 -25.11 -7.85 -13.30
N VAL A 163 -25.55 -9.10 -13.18
CA VAL A 163 -26.03 -9.65 -11.91
C VAL A 163 -25.16 -10.84 -11.59
N ILE A 164 -24.23 -10.66 -10.66
CA ILE A 164 -23.31 -11.69 -10.21
C ILE A 164 -23.79 -12.19 -8.85
N GLU A 165 -24.34 -13.39 -8.82
CA GLU A 165 -24.95 -13.97 -7.62
C GLU A 165 -24.28 -15.28 -7.20
N CYS A 166 -23.79 -15.29 -5.97
CA CYS A 166 -23.09 -16.40 -5.34
C CYS A 166 -23.78 -16.76 -4.03
N ASP A 167 -24.73 -17.68 -4.14
CA ASP A 167 -25.39 -18.29 -3.00
C ASP A 167 -24.56 -19.48 -2.51
N SER A 168 -23.58 -19.24 -1.64
CA SER A 168 -22.86 -20.32 -0.97
C SER A 168 -23.72 -20.87 0.17
N LEU A 169 -24.74 -21.66 -0.18
CA LEU A 169 -25.55 -22.42 0.81
C LEU A 169 -24.67 -23.33 1.69
N ASN A 170 -23.48 -23.70 1.18
CA ASN A 170 -22.43 -24.28 1.99
C ASN A 170 -21.68 -23.17 2.73
N ARG A 171 -22.00 -23.00 4.03
CA ARG A 171 -21.16 -22.30 5.02
C ARG A 171 -19.77 -22.94 5.22
N GLY A 172 -19.44 -23.95 4.43
CA GLY A 172 -18.10 -24.51 4.36
C GLY A 172 -17.20 -23.47 3.71
N ILE A 173 -16.31 -22.89 4.51
CA ILE A 173 -15.18 -22.09 4.05
C ILE A 173 -14.52 -22.88 2.92
N GLY A 174 -14.83 -22.54 1.67
CA GLY A 174 -14.09 -23.06 0.54
C GLY A 174 -12.62 -22.77 0.78
N ASN A 175 -11.74 -23.73 0.52
CA ASN A 175 -10.31 -23.56 0.74
C ASN A 175 -9.66 -22.56 -0.25
N GLY A 176 -10.45 -21.80 -0.98
CA GLY A 176 -10.05 -20.90 -2.03
C GLY A 176 -10.70 -19.53 -1.89
N ASP A 177 -10.19 -18.56 -2.67
CA ASP A 177 -10.74 -17.22 -2.73
C ASP A 177 -11.46 -17.02 -4.06
N ARG A 178 -12.54 -16.25 -4.00
CA ARG A 178 -13.28 -15.84 -5.19
C ARG A 178 -12.77 -14.49 -5.69
N LEU A 179 -12.54 -14.37 -6.99
CA LEU A 179 -12.28 -13.11 -7.66
C LEU A 179 -13.56 -12.69 -8.40
N ILE A 180 -14.17 -11.58 -8.02
CA ILE A 180 -15.40 -11.07 -8.64
C ILE A 180 -15.08 -9.72 -9.28
N LEU A 181 -15.30 -9.62 -10.57
CA LEU A 181 -15.11 -8.41 -11.36
C LEU A 181 -16.44 -8.08 -12.02
N GLY A 182 -17.06 -6.96 -11.68
CA GLY A 182 -18.27 -6.48 -12.35
C GLY A 182 -17.92 -6.00 -13.76
N GLY A 183 -17.02 -5.03 -13.86
CA GLY A 183 -16.63 -4.43 -15.13
C GLY A 183 -17.34 -3.10 -15.33
N PRO A 184 -17.49 -2.64 -16.57
CA PRO A 184 -18.30 -1.46 -16.84
C PRO A 184 -19.80 -1.76 -16.73
N GLY A 185 -20.57 -0.78 -16.24
CA GLY A 185 -22.02 -0.87 -16.10
C GLY A 185 -22.43 -0.76 -14.63
N ASP A 186 -23.74 -0.67 -14.38
CA ASP A 186 -24.27 -0.63 -13.02
C ASP A 186 -24.46 -2.07 -12.52
N ASP A 187 -23.43 -2.64 -11.89
CA ASP A 187 -23.41 -4.05 -11.53
C ASP A 187 -24.03 -4.35 -10.18
N LYS A 188 -24.71 -5.50 -10.09
CA LYS A 188 -25.19 -6.07 -8.84
C LYS A 188 -24.40 -7.31 -8.47
N ILE A 189 -23.57 -7.19 -7.45
CA ILE A 189 -22.73 -8.27 -6.94
C ILE A 189 -23.28 -8.72 -5.60
N THR A 190 -23.59 -10.01 -5.48
CA THR A 190 -24.03 -10.61 -4.22
C THR A 190 -23.27 -11.90 -3.95
N ASP A 191 -22.61 -11.96 -2.79
CA ASP A 191 -21.94 -13.17 -2.30
C ASP A 191 -22.30 -13.39 -0.84
N THR A 192 -22.83 -14.56 -0.50
CA THR A 192 -23.43 -14.81 0.82
C THR A 192 -22.43 -15.24 1.89
N PHE A 193 -21.25 -15.74 1.50
CA PHE A 193 -20.23 -16.19 2.45
C PHE A 193 -18.89 -16.49 1.78
N GLY A 194 -17.79 -16.26 2.51
CA GLY A 194 -16.46 -16.72 2.13
C GLY A 194 -15.48 -15.59 1.88
N ASN A 195 -14.31 -15.96 1.34
CA ASN A 195 -13.25 -15.00 1.06
C ASN A 195 -13.36 -14.50 -0.38
N ARG A 196 -13.36 -13.17 -0.56
CA ARG A 196 -13.50 -12.54 -1.87
C ARG A 196 -12.45 -11.45 -2.09
N ILE A 197 -12.08 -11.31 -3.36
CA ILE A 197 -11.61 -10.06 -3.93
C ILE A 197 -12.72 -9.57 -4.85
N VAL A 198 -13.11 -8.31 -4.69
CA VAL A 198 -14.18 -7.70 -5.48
C VAL A 198 -13.67 -6.40 -6.09
N ASN A 199 -13.89 -6.25 -7.38
CA ASN A 199 -13.79 -4.99 -8.10
C ASN A 199 -15.15 -4.76 -8.78
N GLY A 200 -15.87 -3.72 -8.36
CA GLY A 200 -17.13 -3.34 -9.01
C GLY A 200 -16.87 -2.98 -10.46
N GLY A 201 -15.91 -2.09 -10.67
CA GLY A 201 -15.48 -1.63 -11.98
C GLY A 201 -15.86 -0.17 -12.11
N SER A 202 -16.52 0.20 -13.19
CA SER A 202 -16.99 1.57 -13.40
C SER A 202 -18.50 1.58 -13.60
N GLY A 203 -19.21 2.42 -12.87
CA GLY A 203 -20.67 2.47 -12.88
C GLY A 203 -21.16 2.72 -11.45
N ASP A 204 -22.47 2.72 -11.24
CA ASP A 204 -23.02 2.83 -9.88
C ASP A 204 -23.34 1.41 -9.35
N ASP A 205 -22.34 0.76 -8.74
CA ASP A 205 -22.43 -0.66 -8.37
C ASP A 205 -23.15 -0.89 -7.02
N THR A 206 -23.84 -2.02 -6.91
CA THR A 206 -24.39 -2.52 -5.64
C THR A 206 -23.74 -3.84 -5.24
N ILE A 207 -22.92 -3.78 -4.20
CA ILE A 207 -22.10 -4.88 -3.73
C ILE A 207 -22.58 -5.31 -2.34
N ALA A 208 -23.16 -6.51 -2.24
CA ALA A 208 -23.67 -7.10 -0.99
C ALA A 208 -22.92 -8.37 -0.64
N LEU A 209 -22.20 -8.39 0.47
CA LEU A 209 -21.29 -9.47 0.81
C LEU A 209 -21.48 -9.96 2.24
N GLY A 210 -21.58 -11.28 2.41
CA GLY A 210 -21.71 -11.91 3.71
C GLY A 210 -20.38 -12.06 4.47
N PRO A 211 -20.38 -12.81 5.59
CA PRO A 211 -19.21 -13.01 6.43
C PRO A 211 -18.06 -13.66 5.67
N GLY A 212 -16.84 -13.30 6.07
CA GLY A 212 -15.61 -13.79 5.47
C GLY A 212 -14.72 -12.63 5.04
N ARG A 213 -13.50 -12.95 4.62
CA ARG A 213 -12.51 -11.94 4.27
C ARG A 213 -12.89 -11.25 2.97
N SER A 214 -12.78 -9.93 2.93
CA SER A 214 -13.14 -9.11 1.77
C SER A 214 -11.99 -8.20 1.40
N ILE A 215 -11.54 -8.23 0.15
CA ILE A 215 -10.62 -7.23 -0.40
C ILE A 215 -11.39 -6.52 -1.52
N ILE A 216 -11.68 -5.25 -1.33
CA ILE A 216 -12.34 -4.42 -2.34
C ILE A 216 -11.27 -3.61 -3.06
N ILE A 217 -11.26 -3.61 -4.38
CA ILE A 217 -10.33 -2.81 -5.19
C ILE A 217 -11.13 -1.65 -5.77
N LEU A 218 -10.67 -0.42 -5.54
CA LEU A 218 -11.21 0.77 -6.18
C LEU A 218 -10.23 1.28 -7.24
N GLU A 219 -10.69 1.34 -8.48
CA GLU A 219 -9.95 1.91 -9.60
C GLU A 219 -10.48 3.29 -9.96
N ASP A 220 -9.70 4.09 -10.71
CA ASP A 220 -10.15 5.41 -11.18
C ASP A 220 -11.50 5.35 -11.91
N GLY A 221 -12.42 6.27 -11.59
CA GLY A 221 -13.76 6.31 -12.16
C GLY A 221 -14.69 5.19 -11.68
N TRP A 222 -14.57 4.78 -10.41
CA TRP A 222 -15.37 3.69 -9.86
C TRP A 222 -16.86 4.02 -9.73
N GLY A 223 -17.27 5.29 -9.78
CA GLY A 223 -18.68 5.71 -9.72
C GLY A 223 -19.25 5.75 -8.30
N ARG A 224 -20.58 5.64 -8.15
CA ARG A 224 -21.28 5.75 -6.85
C ARG A 224 -21.73 4.39 -6.33
N ASP A 225 -20.78 3.69 -5.73
CA ASP A 225 -20.97 2.33 -5.23
C ASP A 225 -21.64 2.28 -3.86
N GLN A 226 -22.41 1.22 -3.66
CA GLN A 226 -22.98 0.82 -2.38
C GLN A 226 -22.40 -0.51 -1.95
N LEU A 227 -21.66 -0.51 -0.84
CA LEU A 227 -21.03 -1.68 -0.26
C LEU A 227 -21.70 -2.07 1.06
N THR A 228 -22.45 -3.16 1.04
CA THR A 228 -23.00 -3.78 2.25
C THR A 228 -22.18 -5.01 2.60
N VAL A 229 -21.54 -5.02 3.76
CA VAL A 229 -20.76 -6.19 4.23
C VAL A 229 -21.19 -6.61 5.62
N ASP A 230 -21.38 -7.92 5.80
CA ASP A 230 -21.54 -8.53 7.13
C ASP A 230 -20.17 -8.63 7.82
N CYS A 231 -19.97 -7.76 8.81
CA CYS A 231 -18.70 -7.62 9.52
C CYS A 231 -18.48 -8.67 10.62
N VAL A 232 -19.35 -9.69 10.77
CA VAL A 232 -19.21 -10.72 11.80
C VAL A 232 -17.84 -11.42 11.70
N GLY A 233 -17.08 -11.34 12.80
CA GLY A 233 -15.76 -11.97 12.90
C GLY A 233 -14.66 -11.28 12.09
N SER A 234 -14.89 -10.05 11.60
CA SER A 234 -13.89 -9.28 10.83
C SER A 234 -12.79 -8.65 11.67
N VAL A 235 -13.11 -8.24 12.91
CA VAL A 235 -12.17 -7.57 13.83
C VAL A 235 -11.14 -8.55 14.37
N VAL A 236 -9.87 -8.19 14.26
CA VAL A 236 -8.73 -9.03 14.66
C VAL A 236 -8.15 -8.50 15.96
N SER A 237 -8.02 -9.40 16.94
CA SER A 237 -7.23 -9.15 18.16
C SER A 237 -5.86 -9.82 18.06
N ALA A 238 -4.82 -9.19 18.62
CA ALA A 238 -3.45 -9.73 18.59
C ALA A 238 -3.33 -11.16 19.14
N ILE A 239 -4.13 -11.52 20.16
CA ILE A 239 -4.14 -12.88 20.73
C ILE A 239 -4.70 -13.95 19.78
N GLN A 240 -5.49 -13.55 18.78
CA GLN A 240 -6.10 -14.45 17.81
C GLN A 240 -5.13 -14.78 16.66
N VAL A 241 -4.09 -13.97 16.47
CA VAL A 241 -3.07 -14.17 15.43
C VAL A 241 -2.17 -15.35 15.82
N PRO A 242 -1.95 -16.33 14.93
CA PRO A 242 -1.01 -17.42 15.20
C PRO A 242 0.41 -16.93 15.47
N ILE A 243 1.10 -17.59 16.40
CA ILE A 243 2.45 -17.21 16.84
C ILE A 243 3.48 -17.41 15.71
N ASP A 244 3.20 -18.34 14.80
CA ASP A 244 3.99 -18.70 13.63
C ASP A 244 3.61 -17.91 12.36
N TYR A 245 2.75 -16.89 12.48
CA TYR A 245 2.41 -16.03 11.35
C TYR A 245 3.69 -15.41 10.74
N PRO A 246 3.90 -15.50 9.40
CA PRO A 246 5.18 -15.21 8.77
C PRO A 246 5.59 -13.73 8.74
N GLY A 247 4.76 -12.82 9.26
CA GLY A 247 5.02 -11.38 9.30
C GLY A 247 4.46 -10.72 10.55
N LEU A 248 4.11 -9.43 10.44
CA LEU A 248 3.39 -8.71 11.48
C LEU A 248 1.98 -8.41 10.98
N TRP A 249 0.98 -8.69 11.82
CA TRP A 249 -0.39 -8.29 11.55
C TRP A 249 -0.69 -6.99 12.29
N ASN A 250 -0.68 -5.88 11.57
CA ASN A 250 -0.91 -4.54 12.15
C ASN A 250 -2.34 -4.02 11.89
N GLU A 251 -3.21 -4.88 11.34
CA GLU A 251 -4.51 -4.49 10.83
C GLU A 251 -5.61 -4.74 11.85
N LYS A 252 -6.52 -3.78 12.02
CA LYS A 252 -7.65 -3.95 12.95
C LYS A 252 -8.67 -4.97 12.45
N THR A 253 -8.74 -5.16 11.13
CA THR A 253 -9.73 -5.99 10.46
C THR A 253 -9.06 -6.90 9.44
N MET A 254 -9.72 -8.00 9.09
CA MET A 254 -9.28 -8.86 7.99
C MET A 254 -9.72 -8.35 6.61
N ASN A 255 -10.63 -7.37 6.55
CA ASN A 255 -11.09 -6.82 5.28
C ASN A 255 -10.29 -5.56 4.90
N PHE A 256 -10.14 -5.35 3.60
CA PHE A 256 -9.34 -4.27 3.02
C PHE A 256 -10.10 -3.57 1.91
N ILE A 257 -9.93 -2.24 1.81
CA ILE A 257 -10.26 -1.46 0.63
C ILE A 257 -8.93 -0.96 0.07
N VAL A 258 -8.57 -1.44 -1.11
CA VAL A 258 -7.31 -1.16 -1.78
C VAL A 258 -7.57 -0.12 -2.86
N LEU A 259 -6.99 1.06 -2.69
CA LEU A 259 -7.09 2.13 -3.67
C LEU A 259 -6.09 1.87 -4.79
N SER A 260 -6.47 1.96 -6.06
CA SER A 260 -5.50 1.78 -7.15
C SER A 260 -4.40 2.85 -7.10
N PRO A 261 -3.18 2.58 -7.60
CA PRO A 261 -2.11 3.58 -7.65
C PRO A 261 -2.45 4.85 -8.43
N ARG A 262 -3.52 4.84 -9.23
CA ARG A 262 -4.00 6.01 -9.98
C ARG A 262 -4.80 6.99 -9.12
N LEU A 263 -5.25 6.56 -7.94
CA LEU A 263 -5.99 7.40 -6.99
C LEU A 263 -4.99 8.10 -6.05
N ASP A 264 -5.00 9.44 -6.04
CA ASP A 264 -4.26 10.22 -5.06
C ASP A 264 -5.04 10.24 -3.73
N PRO A 265 -4.49 9.72 -2.62
CA PRO A 265 -5.19 9.68 -1.35
C PRO A 265 -5.53 11.07 -0.80
N LYS A 266 -4.85 12.14 -1.25
CA LYS A 266 -5.17 13.53 -0.88
C LYS A 266 -6.47 14.02 -1.51
N ASP A 267 -6.87 13.43 -2.63
CA ASP A 267 -8.11 13.74 -3.33
C ASP A 267 -9.30 12.95 -2.76
N LEU A 268 -9.06 12.11 -1.76
CA LEU A 268 -10.09 11.33 -1.09
C LEU A 268 -10.33 11.85 0.32
N TYR A 269 -11.56 11.69 0.79
CA TYR A 269 -11.92 11.98 2.18
C TYR A 269 -13.10 11.11 2.63
N MET A 270 -13.17 10.89 3.93
CA MET A 270 -14.28 10.17 4.56
C MET A 270 -15.35 11.16 5.03
N GLU A 271 -16.61 10.87 4.70
CA GLU A 271 -17.80 11.52 5.26
C GLU A 271 -18.68 10.44 5.91
N GLY A 272 -18.54 10.25 7.22
CA GLY A 272 -19.19 9.14 7.92
C GLY A 272 -18.68 7.78 7.44
N LEU A 273 -19.57 6.96 6.86
CA LEU A 273 -19.23 5.67 6.25
C LEU A 273 -19.08 5.74 4.72
N THR A 274 -19.00 6.95 4.15
CA THR A 274 -18.83 7.13 2.71
C THR A 274 -17.44 7.67 2.41
N LEU A 275 -16.67 6.96 1.58
CA LEU A 275 -15.43 7.46 0.98
C LEU A 275 -15.78 8.26 -0.27
N LYS A 276 -15.32 9.51 -0.38
CA LYS A 276 -15.65 10.41 -1.49
C LYS A 276 -14.40 10.95 -2.16
N SER A 277 -14.50 11.16 -3.46
CA SER A 277 -13.53 11.93 -4.24
C SER A 277 -13.81 13.44 -4.16
N LYS A 278 -12.75 14.25 -4.18
CA LYS A 278 -12.79 15.72 -4.29
C LYS A 278 -12.74 16.19 -5.74
N VAL A 279 -12.25 15.33 -6.63
CA VAL A 279 -11.95 15.66 -8.03
C VAL A 279 -12.95 15.02 -9.01
N SER A 280 -13.71 14.03 -8.56
CA SER A 280 -14.75 13.33 -9.31
C SER A 280 -16.02 13.15 -8.46
N ASP A 281 -17.11 12.67 -9.08
CA ASP A 281 -18.37 12.34 -8.39
C ASP A 281 -18.34 10.95 -7.73
N ASP A 282 -17.18 10.30 -7.72
CA ASP A 282 -16.99 8.93 -7.23
C ASP A 282 -17.17 8.85 -5.70
N GLN A 283 -17.95 7.87 -5.25
CA GLN A 283 -18.35 7.68 -3.87
C GLN A 283 -18.49 6.19 -3.57
N LEU A 284 -17.89 5.71 -2.48
CA LEU A 284 -18.15 4.36 -1.96
C LEU A 284 -18.87 4.48 -0.62
N SER A 285 -20.16 4.14 -0.59
CA SER A 285 -20.97 4.16 0.63
C SER A 285 -20.99 2.79 1.29
N MET A 286 -20.46 2.71 2.51
CA MET A 286 -20.35 1.45 3.26
C MET A 286 -21.47 1.32 4.30
N SER A 287 -21.99 0.10 4.49
CA SER A 287 -22.97 -0.18 5.55
C SER A 287 -22.37 -0.13 6.95
N GLU A 288 -21.09 -0.51 7.08
CA GLU A 288 -20.38 -0.66 8.36
C GLU A 288 -18.89 -0.35 8.21
N ASN A 289 -18.23 0.03 9.31
CA ASN A 289 -16.79 0.28 9.33
C ASN A 289 -16.01 -0.96 9.80
N CYS A 290 -15.74 -1.89 8.87
CA CYS A 290 -14.92 -3.07 9.15
C CYS A 290 -13.83 -3.33 8.11
N PHE A 291 -13.25 -2.25 7.58
CA PHE A 291 -12.20 -2.28 6.58
C PHE A 291 -10.98 -1.46 7.01
N THR A 292 -9.79 -1.94 6.65
CA THR A 292 -8.61 -1.08 6.54
C THR A 292 -8.59 -0.50 5.13
N ILE A 293 -8.57 0.82 5.00
CA ILE A 293 -8.28 1.48 3.71
C ILE A 293 -6.76 1.48 3.50
N VAL A 294 -6.31 0.90 2.39
CA VAL A 294 -4.91 0.83 1.98
C VAL A 294 -4.69 1.89 0.89
N PRO A 295 -4.04 3.01 1.22
CA PRO A 295 -3.82 4.11 0.28
C PRO A 295 -2.74 3.76 -0.75
N SER A 296 -2.72 4.48 -1.87
CA SER A 296 -1.67 4.31 -2.87
C SER A 296 -0.28 4.68 -2.34
N LEU A 297 0.74 4.09 -2.98
CA LEU A 297 2.13 4.11 -2.55
C LEU A 297 2.72 5.52 -2.32
N ASP A 298 2.19 6.52 -3.02
CA ASP A 298 2.67 7.91 -2.96
C ASP A 298 1.96 8.75 -1.86
N GLY A 299 1.03 8.16 -1.11
CA GLY A 299 0.17 8.88 -0.14
C GLY A 299 0.10 8.27 1.26
N SER A 300 1.15 7.57 1.72
CA SER A 300 1.23 6.90 3.02
C SER A 300 0.98 7.79 4.26
N ASP A 301 0.89 9.11 4.08
CA ASP A 301 0.63 10.09 5.14
C ASP A 301 -0.82 10.64 5.21
N ALA A 302 -1.70 10.33 4.25
CA ALA A 302 -2.98 11.05 4.11
C ALA A 302 -4.25 10.36 4.69
N VAL A 303 -4.24 9.04 4.91
CA VAL A 303 -5.48 8.28 5.26
C VAL A 303 -5.37 7.57 6.62
N LYS A 304 -4.74 8.21 7.61
CA LYS A 304 -4.62 7.63 8.97
C LYS A 304 -5.50 8.26 10.04
N ASP A 305 -6.31 9.27 9.74
CA ASP A 305 -7.10 9.93 10.78
C ASP A 305 -8.61 9.97 10.46
N GLY A 306 -9.27 8.89 10.87
CA GLY A 306 -10.72 8.78 11.00
C GLY A 306 -11.10 8.56 12.46
N GLY A 307 -10.85 9.57 13.31
CA GLY A 307 -11.65 9.91 14.49
C GLY A 307 -11.74 8.88 15.62
N ASN A 308 -10.76 8.89 16.53
CA ASN A 308 -11.07 8.78 17.97
C ASN A 308 -11.08 10.22 18.52
N THR A 309 -12.24 10.88 18.48
CA THR A 309 -12.45 12.07 19.30
C THR A 309 -12.67 11.60 20.72
N ASP A 310 -11.62 11.75 21.53
CA ASP A 310 -11.72 11.65 22.98
C ASP A 310 -12.84 12.58 23.45
N ALA A 311 -13.90 11.98 24.01
CA ALA A 311 -14.92 12.70 24.73
C ALA A 311 -14.28 13.36 25.95
N GLU A 312 -13.99 14.64 25.81
CA GLU A 312 -13.55 15.54 26.86
C GLU A 312 -14.51 15.44 28.05
N ALA A 313 -13.94 15.08 29.21
CA ALA A 313 -14.65 14.99 30.47
C ALA A 313 -15.26 16.35 30.83
N ALA A 314 -16.60 16.38 30.93
CA ALA A 314 -17.31 17.51 31.52
C ALA A 314 -16.85 17.71 32.99
N PRO A 315 -16.53 18.94 33.42
CA PRO A 315 -16.25 19.20 34.82
C PRO A 315 -17.56 19.17 35.62
N ALA A 316 -17.53 18.41 36.73
CA ALA A 316 -18.58 18.43 37.73
C ALA A 316 -18.75 19.85 38.31
N ALA A 317 -19.93 20.43 38.14
CA ALA A 317 -20.34 21.61 38.88
C ALA A 317 -20.96 21.17 40.21
N GLN A 318 -20.39 21.69 41.30
CA GLN A 318 -21.08 21.91 42.58
C GLN A 318 -21.95 23.16 42.49
#